data_AF-A0A8X6Q048-F1
#
_entry.id   AF-A0A8X6Q048-F1
#
_cell.length_a   1.000
_cell.length_b   1.000
_cell.length_c   1.000
_cell.angle_alpha   90.00
_cell.angle_beta   90.00
_cell.angle_gamma   90.00
#
_symmetry.space_group_name_H-M   'P 1'
#
loop_
_entity.id
_entity.type
_entity.pdbx_description
1 polymer ?
#
loop_
_entity_poly.entity_id
_entity_poly.type
_entity_poly.pdbx_seq_one_letter_code
_entity_poly.pdbx_strand_id
1 'polypeptide(L)'
;MFEDSEEKIVAFKDSFTKFRFRHILKEKSKVKNILKHMLPHAKAGNFQKNNSLEIAMENTITKMFENVLYSKGITQRLTAPYIPKQNGRSEREMGTVFEMAKTFKYANYEVSFPAAT
;
A
#
# COMPACT_ATOMS: atom_id res chain seq x y z
N MET A 1 -18.58 3.37 13.70
CA MET A 1 -18.39 2.24 12.76
C MET A 1 -17.47 2.68 11.63
N PHE A 2 -16.34 2.00 11.43
CA PHE A 2 -15.57 2.06 10.16
C PHE A 2 -16.12 1.00 9.18
N GLU A 3 -17.42 0.71 9.29
CA GLU A 3 -18.10 -0.29 8.46
C GLU A 3 -18.71 0.34 7.20
N ASP A 4 -18.85 1.68 7.13
CA ASP A 4 -19.56 2.36 6.02
C ASP A 4 -18.75 3.41 5.24
N SER A 5 -17.44 3.58 5.48
CA SER A 5 -16.60 4.41 4.62
C SER A 5 -15.80 3.53 3.65
N GLU A 6 -16.06 3.62 2.34
CA GLU A 6 -15.37 2.91 1.24
C GLU A 6 -13.87 3.25 1.09
N GLU A 7 -13.26 3.84 2.11
CA GLU A 7 -11.87 4.29 2.11
C GLU A 7 -10.93 3.09 2.21
N LYS A 8 -10.17 2.88 1.14
CA LYS A 8 -9.17 1.83 1.02
C LYS A 8 -7.81 2.39 1.40
N ILE A 9 -6.96 1.58 2.02
CA ILE A 9 -5.58 1.99 2.30
C ILE A 9 -4.65 1.20 1.39
N VAL A 10 -3.72 1.89 0.75
CA VAL A 10 -2.58 1.25 0.09
C VAL A 10 -1.33 1.55 0.90
N ALA A 11 -0.57 0.50 1.17
CA ALA A 11 0.70 0.55 1.84
C ALA A 11 1.80 0.02 0.92
N PHE A 12 2.83 0.83 0.70
CA PHE A 12 4.09 0.40 0.13
C PHE A 12 5.12 0.32 1.24
N LYS A 13 5.91 -0.74 1.24
CA LYS A 13 6.88 -1.00 2.29
C LYS A 13 8.21 -1.43 1.69
N ASP A 14 9.28 -0.90 2.26
CA ASP A 14 10.60 -1.47 2.05
C ASP A 14 10.83 -2.70 2.93
N SER A 15 11.28 -3.78 2.32
CA SER A 15 11.74 -4.96 3.03
C SER A 15 13.06 -4.73 3.77
N PHE A 16 13.93 -3.84 3.30
CA PHE A 16 15.22 -3.57 3.93
C PHE A 16 15.11 -2.50 5.02
N THR A 17 14.82 -1.25 4.65
CA THR A 17 14.80 -0.11 5.60
C THR A 17 13.58 -0.09 6.52
N LYS A 18 12.55 -0.92 6.25
CA LYS A 18 11.24 -0.89 6.93
C LYS A 18 10.48 0.42 6.77
N PHE A 19 10.94 1.32 5.89
CA PHE A 19 10.23 2.54 5.56
C PHE A 19 8.88 2.22 4.92
N ARG A 20 7.85 3.01 5.24
CA ARG A 20 6.45 2.73 4.89
C ARG A 20 5.79 3.98 4.31
N PHE A 21 5.28 3.87 3.09
CA PHE A 21 4.39 4.86 2.48
C PHE A 21 2.96 4.34 2.58
N ARG A 22 2.09 5.09 3.25
CA ARG A 22 0.67 4.74 3.39
C ARG A 22 -0.20 5.88 2.90
N HIS A 23 -1.15 5.58 2.04
CA HIS A 23 -2.12 6.56 1.52
C HIS A 23 -3.54 5.99 1.60
N ILE A 24 -4.47 6.87 1.96
CA ILE A 24 -5.90 6.60 1.95
C ILE A 24 -6.41 6.89 0.53
N LEU A 25 -7.26 6.01 0.03
CA LEU A 25 -7.79 5.99 -1.32
C LEU A 25 -9.31 5.89 -1.28
N LYS A 26 -9.97 6.81 -1.98
CA LYS A 26 -11.41 6.69 -2.25
C LYS A 26 -11.67 5.63 -3.33
N GLU A 27 -10.78 5.49 -4.32
CA GLU A 27 -10.96 4.57 -5.46
C GLU A 27 -9.71 3.72 -5.75
N LYS A 28 -9.92 2.47 -6.18
CA LYS A 28 -8.82 1.54 -6.59
C LYS A 28 -8.09 1.99 -7.86
N SER A 29 -8.71 2.79 -8.71
CA SER A 29 -8.12 3.33 -9.95
C SER A 29 -6.89 4.23 -9.68
N LYS A 30 -6.91 4.95 -8.56
CA LYS A 30 -5.91 5.97 -8.21
C LYS A 30 -4.55 5.40 -7.76
N VAL A 31 -4.46 4.09 -7.51
CA VAL A 31 -3.22 3.46 -7.02
C VAL A 31 -2.06 3.64 -8.02
N LYS A 32 -2.34 3.69 -9.32
CA LYS A 32 -1.34 3.96 -10.36
C LYS A 32 -0.63 5.31 -10.18
N ASN A 33 -1.39 6.34 -9.82
CA ASN A 33 -0.84 7.68 -9.60
C ASN A 33 0.02 7.70 -8.34
N ILE A 34 -0.45 7.07 -7.26
CA ILE A 34 0.32 6.96 -6.01
C ILE A 34 1.64 6.22 -6.23
N LEU A 35 1.62 5.13 -7.02
CA LEU A 35 2.86 4.42 -7.36
C LEU A 35 3.86 5.35 -8.07
N LYS A 36 3.41 6.15 -9.04
CA LYS A 36 4.27 7.12 -9.73
C LYS A 36 4.88 8.16 -8.77
N HIS A 37 4.14 8.59 -7.76
CA HIS A 37 4.65 9.51 -6.73
C HIS A 37 5.62 8.83 -5.77
N MET A 38 5.39 7.57 -5.39
CA MET A 38 6.24 6.82 -4.47
C MET A 38 7.60 6.47 -5.09
N LEU A 39 7.65 6.15 -6.38
CA LEU A 39 8.87 5.68 -7.06
C LEU A 39 10.08 6.66 -6.97
N PRO A 40 9.92 7.98 -7.17
CA PRO A 40 10.99 8.96 -6.91
C PRO A 40 11.50 8.93 -5.47
N HIS A 41 10.60 8.83 -4.48
CA HIS A 41 10.98 8.78 -3.07
C HIS A 41 11.74 7.49 -2.72
N ALA A 42 11.36 6.36 -3.33
CA ALA A 42 12.12 5.12 -3.21
C ALA A 42 13.53 5.27 -3.81
N LYS A 43 13.68 5.92 -4.98
CA LYS A 43 15.00 6.13 -5.60
C LYS A 43 15.94 7.00 -4.76
N ALA A 44 15.41 8.04 -4.12
CA ALA A 44 16.19 8.95 -3.27
C ALA A 44 16.71 8.26 -1.98
N GLY A 45 16.00 7.24 -1.49
CA GLY A 45 16.35 6.53 -0.25
C GLY A 45 17.30 5.33 -0.39
N ASN A 46 18.05 5.19 -1.49
CA ASN A 46 18.92 4.04 -1.78
C ASN A 46 18.21 2.67 -1.88
N PHE A 47 16.94 2.63 -2.30
CA PHE A 47 16.17 1.37 -2.45
C PHE A 47 16.67 0.43 -3.58
N GLN A 48 17.77 0.77 -4.25
CA GLN A 48 18.12 0.23 -5.57
C GLN A 48 18.83 -1.13 -5.59
N LYS A 49 19.18 -1.72 -4.44
CA LYS A 49 20.04 -2.91 -4.49
C LYS A 49 19.34 -4.14 -5.08
N ASN A 50 18.01 -4.23 -4.99
CA ASN A 50 17.17 -5.27 -5.59
C ASN A 50 15.88 -4.64 -6.15
N ASN A 51 15.84 -4.33 -7.46
CA ASN A 51 14.70 -3.68 -8.14
C ASN A 51 13.48 -4.61 -8.31
N SER A 52 12.96 -5.19 -7.23
CA SER A 52 11.76 -6.04 -7.28
C SER A 52 10.64 -5.49 -6.42
N LEU A 53 9.45 -5.39 -7.01
CA LEU A 53 8.22 -5.05 -6.30
C LEU A 53 7.38 -6.32 -6.13
N GLU A 54 7.12 -6.72 -4.89
CA GLU A 54 6.19 -7.80 -4.56
C GLU A 54 4.78 -7.22 -4.44
N ILE A 55 3.85 -7.76 -5.24
CA ILE A 55 2.46 -7.33 -5.28
C ILE A 55 1.58 -8.45 -4.74
N ALA A 56 0.97 -8.19 -3.59
CA ALA A 56 0.06 -9.09 -2.87
C ALA A 56 -1.39 -9.06 -3.40
N MET A 57 -1.63 -8.53 -4.60
CA MET A 57 -2.95 -8.05 -5.04
C MET A 57 -3.58 -8.88 -6.17
N GLU A 58 -4.89 -8.75 -6.31
CA GLU A 58 -5.72 -9.41 -7.33
C GLU A 58 -5.29 -9.07 -8.78
N ASN A 59 -5.38 -10.05 -9.67
CA ASN A 59 -4.84 -10.06 -11.04
C ASN A 59 -5.21 -8.86 -11.94
N THR A 60 -6.29 -8.14 -11.63
CA THR A 60 -6.82 -7.06 -12.48
C THR A 60 -6.00 -5.78 -12.44
N ILE A 61 -5.36 -5.47 -11.30
CA ILE A 61 -4.59 -4.24 -11.14
C ILE A 61 -3.13 -4.44 -11.58
N THR A 62 -2.65 -5.68 -11.56
CA THR A 62 -1.31 -6.09 -12.05
C THR A 62 -1.00 -5.54 -13.44
N LYS A 63 -1.91 -5.71 -14.41
CA LYS A 63 -1.72 -5.21 -15.80
C LYS A 63 -1.56 -3.69 -15.89
N MET A 64 -2.18 -2.93 -14.98
CA MET A 64 -2.06 -1.47 -14.98
C MET A 64 -0.67 -0.99 -14.54
N PHE A 65 0.02 -1.79 -13.71
CA PHE A 65 1.35 -1.49 -13.20
C PHE A 65 2.47 -1.97 -14.10
N GLU A 66 2.27 -3.04 -14.87
CA GLU A 66 3.29 -3.63 -15.76
C GLU A 66 4.00 -2.55 -16.60
N ASN A 67 3.26 -1.68 -17.30
CA ASN A 67 3.85 -0.62 -18.11
C ASN A 67 4.70 0.38 -17.29
N VAL A 68 4.25 0.72 -16.09
CA VAL A 68 4.95 1.66 -15.21
C VAL A 68 6.22 1.03 -14.65
N LEU A 69 6.16 -0.23 -14.22
CA LEU A 69 7.29 -0.96 -13.65
C LEU A 69 8.34 -1.30 -14.71
N TYR A 70 7.89 -1.74 -15.89
CA TYR A 70 8.75 -2.04 -17.04
C TYR A 70 9.55 -0.81 -17.47
N SER A 71 8.89 0.35 -17.62
CA SER A 71 9.56 1.61 -17.97
C SER A 71 10.61 2.07 -16.94
N LYS A 72 10.57 1.52 -15.72
CA LYS A 72 11.49 1.85 -14.62
C LYS A 72 12.51 0.74 -14.35
N GLY A 73 12.48 -0.35 -15.11
CA GLY A 73 13.37 -1.51 -14.92
C GLY A 73 13.11 -2.25 -13.60
N ILE A 74 11.87 -2.25 -13.10
CA ILE A 74 11.48 -2.92 -11.86
C ILE A 74 10.78 -4.23 -12.20
N THR A 75 11.28 -5.33 -11.64
CA THR A 75 10.69 -6.66 -11.80
C THR A 75 9.48 -6.81 -10.88
N GLN A 76 8.34 -7.16 -11.45
CA GLN A 76 7.15 -7.50 -10.66
C GLN A 76 7.24 -8.96 -10.20
N ARG A 77 7.02 -9.19 -8.90
CA ARG A 77 6.84 -10.52 -8.31
C ARG A 77 5.41 -10.64 -7.82
N LEU A 78 4.71 -11.67 -8.30
CA LEU A 78 3.34 -11.98 -7.89
C LEU A 78 3.35 -13.07 -6.85
N THR A 79 2.48 -12.92 -5.84
CA THR A 79 2.17 -13.99 -4.90
C THR A 79 1.42 -15.12 -5.64
N ALA A 80 1.66 -16.37 -5.23
CA ALA A 80 0.92 -17.50 -5.81
C ALA A 80 -0.59 -17.35 -5.54
N PRO A 81 -1.44 -17.69 -6.53
CA PRO A 81 -2.88 -17.58 -6.37
C PRO A 81 -3.35 -18.50 -5.25
N TYR A 82 -4.34 -18.05 -4.48
CA TYR A 82 -4.94 -18.80 -3.37
C TYR A 82 -3.97 -19.21 -2.24
N ILE A 83 -2.78 -18.60 -2.14
CA ILE A 83 -1.84 -18.80 -1.03
C ILE A 83 -1.76 -17.52 -0.18
N PRO A 84 -2.76 -17.24 0.68
CA PRO A 84 -2.76 -16.03 1.53
C PRO A 84 -1.60 -16.02 2.53
N LYS A 85 -1.08 -17.20 2.92
CA LYS A 85 0.07 -17.32 3.84
C LYS A 85 1.31 -16.54 3.37
N GLN A 86 1.53 -16.40 2.06
CA GLN A 86 2.64 -15.61 1.52
C GLN A 86 2.47 -14.11 1.79
N ASN A 87 1.23 -13.62 1.88
CA ASN A 87 0.90 -12.23 2.19
C ASN A 87 0.76 -11.96 3.70
N GLY A 88 0.85 -12.99 4.54
CA GLY A 88 0.53 -12.91 5.96
C GLY A 88 1.32 -11.85 6.74
N ARG A 89 2.55 -11.51 6.30
CA ARG A 89 3.33 -10.41 6.90
C ARG A 89 2.67 -9.05 6.64
N SER A 90 2.31 -8.78 5.39
CA SER A 90 1.67 -7.52 4.99
C SER A 90 0.26 -7.42 5.58
N GLU A 91 -0.48 -8.53 5.65
CA GLU A 91 -1.82 -8.58 6.25
C GLU A 91 -1.79 -8.25 7.75
N ARG A 92 -0.89 -8.88 8.53
CA ARG A 92 -0.76 -8.59 9.98
C ARG A 92 -0.36 -7.14 10.24
N GLU A 93 0.56 -6.62 9.43
CA GLU A 93 0.98 -5.22 9.55
C GLU A 93 -0.17 -4.27 9.22
N MET A 94 -0.95 -4.55 8.18
CA MET A 94 -2.14 -3.79 7.84
C MET A 94 -3.17 -3.86 8.98
N GLY A 95 -3.41 -5.03 9.56
CA GLY A 95 -4.28 -5.21 10.73
C GLY A 95 -3.84 -4.35 11.91
N THR A 96 -2.54 -4.29 12.20
CA THR A 96 -2.00 -3.44 13.26
C THR A 96 -2.25 -1.95 12.98
N VAL A 97 -2.10 -1.51 11.73
CA VAL A 97 -2.37 -0.12 11.32
C VAL A 97 -3.85 0.22 11.48
N PHE A 98 -4.75 -0.67 11.08
CA PHE A 98 -6.19 -0.48 11.27
C PHE A 98 -6.57 -0.43 12.74
N GLU A 99 -6.03 -1.32 13.57
CA GLU A 99 -6.28 -1.28 15.01
C GLU A 99 -5.78 0.02 15.65
N MET A 100 -4.60 0.50 15.28
CA MET A 100 -4.11 1.82 15.75
C MET A 100 -5.03 2.98 15.30
N ALA A 101 -5.54 2.95 14.07
CA ALA A 101 -6.47 3.97 13.60
C ALA A 101 -7.82 3.91 14.34
N LYS A 102 -8.32 2.69 14.63
CA LYS A 102 -9.52 2.48 15.44
C LYS A 102 -9.32 3.00 16.86
N THR A 103 -8.26 2.60 17.55
CA THR A 103 -8.02 3.03 18.93
C THR A 103 -7.86 4.54 19.01
N PHE A 104 -7.15 5.15 18.06
CA PHE A 104 -7.02 6.60 17.99
C PHE A 104 -8.37 7.32 17.83
N LYS A 105 -9.27 6.80 16.98
CA LYS A 105 -10.62 7.34 16.82
C LYS A 105 -11.47 7.17 18.07
N TYR A 106 -11.48 5.99 18.66
CA TYR A 106 -12.31 5.71 19.85
C TYR A 106 -11.83 6.46 21.08
N ALA A 107 -10.51 6.70 21.22
CA ALA A 107 -9.95 7.48 22.32
C ALA A 107 -10.25 8.99 22.20
N ASN A 108 -10.54 9.50 20.99
CA ASN A 108 -10.76 10.92 20.71
C ASN A 108 -12.16 11.17 20.14
N TYR A 109 -13.22 10.71 20.82
CA TYR A 109 -14.59 10.83 20.31
C TYR A 109 -15.04 12.28 20.06
N GLU A 110 -14.43 13.24 20.75
CA GLU A 110 -14.75 14.67 20.65
C GLU A 110 -14.01 15.38 19.49
N VAL A 111 -13.04 14.73 18.86
CA VAL A 111 -12.21 15.36 17.81
C VAL A 111 -12.83 15.14 16.44
N SER A 112 -13.37 16.21 15.86
CA SER A 112 -13.77 16.25 14.46
C SER A 112 -12.53 16.23 13.56
N PHE A 113 -12.32 15.13 12.83
CA PHE A 113 -11.28 15.08 11.80
C PHE A 113 -11.77 15.79 10.54
N PRO A 114 -10.97 16.70 9.94
CA PRO A 114 -11.34 17.32 8.68
C PRO A 114 -11.45 16.25 7.59
N ALA A 115 -12.46 16.40 6.72
CA ALA A 115 -12.67 15.49 5.61
C ALA A 115 -11.45 15.46 4.69
N ALA A 116 -11.01 14.25 4.30
CA ALA A 116 -9.90 14.09 3.38
C ALA A 116 -10.21 14.78 2.05
N THR A 117 -9.41 15.80 1.71
CA THR A 117 -9.52 16.60 0.48
C THR A 117 -9.26 15.74 -0.75
#